data_AF-A0A953X007-F1
#
_entry.id   AF-A0A953X007-F1
#
_cell.length_a   1.000
_cell.length_b   1.000
_cell.length_c   1.000
_cell.angle_alpha   90.00
_cell.angle_beta   90.00
_cell.angle_gamma   90.00
#
_symmetry.space_group_name_H-M   'P 1'
#
loop_
_entity.id
_entity.type
_entity.pdbx_description
1 polymer ?
#
loop_
_entity_poly.entity_id
_entity_poly.type
_entity_poly.pdbx_seq_one_letter_code
_entity_poly.pdbx_strand_id
1 'polypeptide(L)'
;MLNWSFVLPLLAILPALLVIYGFARKRLRKPKSEQMGARGKQLLLEQIPIVSHLPDPLKGRFFEQVAKLRKNCTFYIGLGDPPTSEGFVKIKSDEHAIYLGQIALLTLFRPAGFPTQVFPVALTPDIVVQTDPIIQGSLGTAYPRTVMADDVSPNSTINILGLSAFAFQIAKFMDTPDLHSATAVHRQEYHALLDELDKAYREFVLEPAQQIERETGETPEVLSPFGFLLDQQQKFFGSFSEYQTIVPEVRTVLDTFFGKRIQLH
;
A
#
# COMPACT_ATOMS: atom_id res chain seq x y z
N MET A 1 -63.01 7.12 27.51
CA MET A 1 -61.81 7.81 28.05
C MET A 1 -60.58 7.02 27.61
N LEU A 2 -59.63 7.67 26.93
CA LEU A 2 -58.37 7.02 26.54
C LEU A 2 -57.57 6.74 27.82
N ASN A 3 -57.17 5.48 28.04
CA ASN A 3 -56.51 5.07 29.27
C ASN A 3 -55.02 5.44 29.19
N TRP A 4 -54.69 6.67 29.58
CA TRP A 4 -53.34 7.26 29.47
C TRP A 4 -52.25 6.46 30.17
N SER A 5 -52.62 5.64 31.16
CA SER A 5 -51.76 4.68 31.87
C SER A 5 -51.15 3.61 30.96
N PHE A 6 -51.79 3.28 29.83
CA PHE A 6 -51.25 2.34 28.83
C PHE A 6 -50.46 3.04 27.70
N VAL A 7 -50.71 4.32 27.46
CA VAL A 7 -50.09 5.08 26.35
C VAL A 7 -48.72 5.64 26.72
N LEU A 8 -48.56 6.08 27.98
CA LEU A 8 -47.32 6.65 28.49
C LEU A 8 -46.10 5.69 28.46
N PRO A 9 -46.22 4.41 28.85
CA PRO A 9 -45.11 3.46 28.77
C PRO A 9 -44.70 3.18 27.31
N LEU A 10 -45.67 3.12 26.40
CA LEU A 10 -45.46 2.88 24.98
C LEU A 10 -44.70 4.03 24.30
N LEU A 11 -45.02 5.28 24.66
CA LEU A 11 -44.29 6.47 24.20
C LEU A 11 -42.88 6.56 24.79
N ALA A 12 -42.64 6.06 26.00
CA ALA A 12 -41.31 6.05 26.62
C ALA A 12 -40.37 4.99 26.01
N ILE A 13 -40.92 3.87 25.52
CA ILE A 13 -40.13 2.78 24.92
C ILE A 13 -39.87 3.02 23.42
N LEU A 14 -40.72 3.80 22.74
CA LEU A 14 -40.59 4.10 21.31
C LEU A 14 -39.22 4.66 20.89
N PRO A 15 -38.61 5.63 21.62
CA PRO A 15 -37.29 6.16 21.29
C PRO A 15 -36.19 5.10 21.39
N ALA A 16 -36.26 4.25 22.42
CA ALA A 16 -35.30 3.16 22.60
C ALA A 16 -35.42 2.11 21.48
N LEU A 17 -36.65 1.76 21.09
CA LEU A 17 -36.90 0.88 19.95
C LEU A 17 -36.41 1.48 18.62
N LEU A 18 -36.59 2.79 18.40
CA LEU A 18 -36.08 3.48 17.21
C LEU A 18 -34.55 3.51 17.18
N VAL A 19 -33.88 3.69 18.32
CA VAL A 19 -32.41 3.62 18.42
C VAL A 19 -31.92 2.20 18.16
N ILE A 20 -32.53 1.18 18.78
CA ILE A 20 -32.17 -0.24 18.56
C ILE A 20 -32.42 -0.63 17.10
N TYR A 21 -33.54 -0.22 16.51
CA TYR A 21 -33.84 -0.44 15.09
C TYR A 21 -32.85 0.30 14.18
N GLY A 22 -32.45 1.53 14.53
CA GLY A 22 -31.41 2.28 13.83
C GLY A 22 -30.05 1.55 13.86
N PHE A 23 -29.65 1.03 15.01
CA PHE A 23 -28.43 0.23 15.17
C PHE A 23 -28.49 -1.12 14.46
N ALA A 24 -29.62 -1.84 14.56
CA ALA A 24 -29.86 -3.10 13.87
C ALA A 24 -29.88 -2.91 12.34
N ARG A 25 -30.51 -1.84 11.84
CA ARG A 25 -30.54 -1.49 10.42
C ARG A 25 -29.17 -1.05 9.90
N LYS A 26 -28.34 -0.40 10.73
CA LYS A 26 -26.91 -0.14 10.41
C LYS A 26 -26.10 -1.45 10.32
N ARG A 27 -26.36 -2.43 11.20
CA ARG A 27 -25.70 -3.77 11.15
C ARG A 27 -26.19 -4.67 10.02
N LEU A 28 -27.47 -4.56 9.63
CA LEU A 28 -28.11 -5.40 8.61
C LEU A 28 -27.96 -4.89 7.17
N ARG A 29 -27.51 -3.64 6.98
CA ARG A 29 -27.04 -3.20 5.67
C ARG A 29 -25.76 -3.95 5.36
N LYS A 30 -25.88 -5.09 4.67
CA LYS A 30 -24.78 -5.61 3.85
C LYS A 30 -24.25 -4.43 3.05
N PRO A 31 -22.94 -4.11 3.12
CA PRO A 31 -22.39 -3.03 2.31
C PRO A 31 -22.81 -3.30 0.87
N LYS A 32 -23.54 -2.36 0.24
CA LYS A 32 -23.76 -2.36 -1.20
C LYS A 32 -22.39 -2.63 -1.81
N SER A 33 -22.30 -3.57 -2.76
CA SER A 33 -21.04 -3.94 -3.43
C SER A 33 -20.22 -2.68 -3.63
N GLU A 34 -19.02 -2.65 -3.05
CA GLU A 34 -18.15 -1.49 -2.86
C GLU A 34 -17.62 -1.02 -4.22
N GLN A 35 -18.50 -0.52 -5.08
CA GLN A 35 -18.19 -0.11 -6.43
C GLN A 35 -17.87 1.38 -6.42
N MET A 36 -16.68 1.70 -6.89
CA MET A 36 -16.26 3.08 -7.11
C MET A 36 -17.20 3.77 -8.11
N GLY A 37 -17.56 5.02 -7.83
CA GLY A 37 -18.43 5.81 -8.71
C GLY A 37 -17.80 6.10 -10.07
N ALA A 38 -18.62 6.40 -11.08
CA ALA A 38 -18.17 6.63 -12.46
C ALA A 38 -17.09 7.72 -12.58
N ARG A 39 -17.26 8.84 -11.88
CA ARG A 39 -16.24 9.92 -11.82
C ARG A 39 -14.90 9.43 -11.27
N GLY A 40 -14.90 8.60 -10.22
CA GLY A 40 -13.67 8.05 -9.65
C GLY A 40 -12.97 7.09 -10.60
N LYS A 41 -13.73 6.26 -11.33
CA LYS A 41 -13.18 5.36 -12.36
C LYS A 41 -12.53 6.16 -13.48
N GLN A 42 -13.22 7.19 -13.97
CA GLN A 42 -12.72 8.08 -15.02
C GLN A 42 -11.43 8.79 -14.58
N LEU A 43 -11.42 9.39 -13.37
CA LEU A 43 -10.24 10.04 -12.82
C LEU A 43 -9.01 9.10 -12.82
N LEU A 44 -9.17 7.87 -12.34
CA LEU A 44 -8.03 6.93 -12.29
C LEU A 44 -7.55 6.48 -13.67
N LEU A 45 -8.46 6.35 -14.64
CA LEU A 45 -8.08 6.03 -16.02
C LEU A 45 -7.30 7.16 -16.68
N GLU A 46 -7.67 8.41 -16.39
CA GLU A 46 -7.00 9.60 -16.92
C GLU A 46 -5.63 9.83 -16.25
N GLN A 47 -5.54 9.62 -14.93
CA GLN A 47 -4.36 9.96 -14.13
C GLN A 47 -3.35 8.81 -13.99
N ILE A 48 -3.77 7.57 -14.27
CA ILE A 48 -2.89 6.39 -14.22
C ILE A 48 -3.01 5.67 -15.58
N PRO A 49 -2.29 6.14 -16.62
CA PRO A 49 -2.51 5.70 -18.00
C PRO A 49 -2.45 4.18 -18.20
N ILE A 50 -1.58 3.48 -17.46
CA ILE A 50 -1.44 2.02 -17.52
C ILE A 50 -2.74 1.28 -17.15
N VAL A 51 -3.61 1.86 -16.31
CA VAL A 51 -4.91 1.25 -15.95
C VAL A 51 -5.82 1.15 -17.18
N SER A 52 -5.73 2.10 -18.12
CA SER A 52 -6.52 2.07 -19.36
C SER A 52 -6.16 0.88 -20.25
N HIS A 53 -4.93 0.39 -20.15
CA HIS A 53 -4.41 -0.74 -20.92
C HIS A 53 -4.63 -2.11 -20.26
N LEU A 54 -5.13 -2.14 -19.01
CA LEU A 54 -5.42 -3.40 -18.34
C LEU A 54 -6.62 -4.14 -19.00
N PRO A 55 -6.61 -5.48 -19.05
CA PRO A 55 -7.79 -6.28 -19.35
C PRO A 55 -8.96 -5.97 -18.41
N ASP A 56 -10.20 -6.08 -18.89
CA ASP A 56 -11.41 -5.74 -18.10
C ASP A 56 -11.51 -6.46 -16.74
N PRO A 57 -11.17 -7.76 -16.60
CA PRO A 57 -11.15 -8.41 -15.29
C PRO A 57 -10.16 -7.76 -14.31
N LEU A 58 -9.00 -7.33 -14.81
CA LEU A 58 -7.96 -6.67 -14.00
C LEU A 58 -8.34 -5.22 -13.68
N LYS A 59 -8.98 -4.50 -14.60
CA LYS A 59 -9.57 -3.18 -14.31
C LYS A 59 -10.64 -3.26 -13.21
N GLY A 60 -11.51 -4.28 -13.28
CA GLY A 60 -12.51 -4.55 -12.25
C GLY A 60 -11.88 -4.76 -10.87
N ARG A 61 -10.90 -5.67 -10.79
CA ARG A 61 -10.14 -5.95 -9.56
C ARG A 61 -9.43 -4.71 -9.02
N PHE A 62 -8.82 -3.93 -9.90
CA PHE A 62 -8.16 -2.66 -9.56
C PHE A 62 -9.12 -1.70 -8.88
N PHE A 63 -10.29 -1.44 -9.47
CA PHE A 63 -11.27 -0.51 -8.89
C PHE A 63 -11.84 -1.00 -7.55
N GLU A 64 -12.04 -2.31 -7.38
CA GLU A 64 -12.44 -2.89 -6.10
C GLU A 64 -11.34 -2.72 -5.03
N GLN A 65 -10.08 -2.89 -5.41
CA GLN A 65 -8.95 -2.74 -4.51
C GLN A 65 -8.79 -1.28 -4.06
N VAL A 66 -8.97 -0.30 -4.95
CA VAL A 66 -9.00 1.12 -4.59
C VAL A 66 -10.15 1.41 -3.62
N ALA A 67 -11.35 0.87 -3.86
CA ALA A 67 -12.49 1.06 -2.97
C ALA A 67 -12.24 0.48 -1.57
N LYS A 68 -11.61 -0.70 -1.48
CA LYS A 68 -11.20 -1.33 -0.21
C LYS A 68 -10.12 -0.51 0.51
N LEU A 69 -9.10 -0.07 -0.23
CA LEU A 69 -8.02 0.77 0.31
C LEU A 69 -8.59 2.08 0.85
N ARG A 70 -9.53 2.74 0.16
CA ARG A 70 -10.14 3.98 0.64
C ARG A 70 -10.79 3.85 2.03
N LYS A 71 -11.30 2.66 2.35
CA LYS A 71 -11.98 2.37 3.62
C LYS A 71 -11.02 1.93 4.71
N ASN A 72 -10.00 1.16 4.34
CA ASN A 72 -9.15 0.42 5.28
C ASN A 72 -7.75 1.02 5.43
N CYS A 73 -7.27 1.77 4.43
CA CYS A 73 -5.97 2.42 4.43
C CYS A 73 -6.09 3.76 5.12
N THR A 74 -5.51 3.87 6.31
CA THR A 74 -5.38 5.15 6.99
C THR A 74 -4.20 5.88 6.38
N PHE A 75 -4.48 6.75 5.41
CA PHE A 75 -3.49 7.74 5.02
C PHE A 75 -3.47 8.86 6.08
N TYR A 76 -2.29 9.13 6.62
CA TYR A 76 -2.02 10.34 7.40
C TYR A 76 -1.75 11.48 6.44
N ILE A 77 -2.84 11.90 5.83
CA ILE A 77 -2.97 13.15 5.14
C ILE A 77 -3.70 14.05 6.13
N GLY A 78 -3.27 15.30 6.30
CA GLY A 78 -4.12 16.28 6.94
C GLY A 78 -5.43 16.42 6.16
N LEU A 79 -6.47 15.66 6.49
CA LEU A 79 -7.82 15.98 6.03
C LEU A 79 -8.22 17.23 6.82
N GLY A 80 -8.38 18.35 6.11
CA GLY A 80 -8.35 19.71 6.64
C GLY A 80 -9.00 19.94 8.00
N ASP A 81 -8.26 20.70 8.82
CA ASP A 81 -8.53 21.37 10.11
C ASP A 81 -9.32 20.61 11.21
N PRO A 82 -8.73 20.48 12.43
CA PRO A 82 -7.88 21.47 13.08
C PRO A 82 -6.35 21.18 13.03
N PRO A 83 -5.52 22.17 13.38
CA PRO A 83 -4.06 22.14 13.29
C PRO A 83 -3.48 21.35 14.46
N THR A 84 -3.15 20.07 14.28
CA THR A 84 -2.47 19.31 15.35
C THR A 84 -1.22 18.56 14.88
N SER A 85 -0.81 18.73 13.63
CA SER A 85 0.40 18.07 13.13
C SER A 85 1.06 18.93 12.05
N GLU A 86 1.87 19.87 12.49
CA GLU A 86 2.89 20.51 11.64
C GLU A 86 3.72 19.39 11.00
N GLY A 87 3.64 19.22 9.66
CA GLY A 87 4.43 18.21 8.93
C GLY A 87 3.68 17.38 7.88
N PHE A 88 2.34 17.29 7.91
CA PHE A 88 1.58 16.54 6.88
C PHE A 88 0.92 17.44 5.84
N VAL A 89 0.92 16.96 4.60
CA VAL A 89 0.26 17.66 3.48
C VAL A 89 -1.25 17.45 3.57
N LYS A 90 -2.01 18.54 3.41
CA LYS A 90 -3.45 18.45 3.17
C LYS A 90 -3.66 18.09 1.70
N ILE A 91 -4.29 16.95 1.41
CA ILE A 91 -4.62 16.57 0.03
C ILE A 91 -6.13 16.53 -0.22
N LYS A 92 -6.49 16.81 -1.46
CA LYS A 92 -7.86 16.78 -1.95
C LYS A 92 -8.33 15.34 -2.15
N SER A 93 -9.65 15.14 -2.18
CA SER A 93 -10.24 13.82 -2.38
C SER A 93 -9.81 13.15 -3.69
N ASP A 94 -9.55 13.93 -4.75
CA ASP A 94 -9.13 13.40 -6.05
C ASP A 94 -7.66 12.96 -6.03
N GLU A 95 -6.77 13.73 -5.38
CA GLU A 95 -5.36 13.36 -5.15
C GLU A 95 -5.25 12.08 -4.30
N HIS A 96 -6.06 11.98 -3.25
CA HIS A 96 -6.13 10.78 -2.43
C HIS A 96 -6.55 9.55 -3.23
N ALA A 97 -7.52 9.68 -4.14
CA ALA A 97 -7.94 8.59 -5.01
C ALA A 97 -6.79 8.15 -5.93
N ILE A 98 -6.02 9.08 -6.49
CA ILE A 98 -4.87 8.78 -7.35
C ILE A 98 -3.81 7.98 -6.58
N TYR A 99 -3.48 8.37 -5.35
CA TYR A 99 -2.51 7.63 -4.52
C TYR A 99 -2.99 6.22 -4.17
N LEU A 100 -4.26 6.09 -3.78
CA LEU A 100 -4.87 4.78 -3.57
C LEU A 100 -4.84 3.93 -4.85
N GLY A 101 -5.01 4.56 -6.01
CA GLY A 101 -4.85 3.96 -7.33
C GLY A 101 -3.42 3.45 -7.55
N GLN A 102 -2.40 4.25 -7.29
CA GLN A 102 -1.00 3.83 -7.44
C GLN A 102 -0.66 2.65 -6.51
N ILE A 103 -1.11 2.67 -5.25
CA ILE A 103 -0.95 1.53 -4.32
C ILE A 103 -1.71 0.29 -4.81
N ALA A 104 -2.94 0.46 -5.27
CA ALA A 104 -3.76 -0.64 -5.79
C ALA A 104 -3.09 -1.29 -7.01
N LEU A 105 -2.48 -0.48 -7.88
CA LEU A 105 -1.76 -0.97 -9.05
C LEU A 105 -0.54 -1.81 -8.63
N LEU A 106 0.28 -1.30 -7.70
CA LEU A 106 1.46 -2.01 -7.19
C LEU A 106 1.13 -3.33 -6.51
N THR A 107 -0.11 -3.50 -6.05
CA THR A 107 -0.53 -4.70 -5.33
C THR A 107 -1.64 -5.45 -6.03
N LEU A 108 -1.86 -5.16 -7.32
CA LEU A 108 -2.98 -5.71 -8.08
C LEU A 108 -2.89 -7.22 -8.23
N PHE A 109 -1.67 -7.75 -8.34
CA PHE A 109 -1.42 -9.17 -8.57
C PHE A 109 -1.18 -9.97 -7.29
N ARG A 110 -0.98 -9.29 -6.15
CA ARG A 110 -0.74 -9.96 -4.88
C ARG A 110 -1.90 -10.88 -4.49
N PRO A 111 -1.61 -12.11 -4.04
CA PRO A 111 -2.59 -12.98 -3.41
C PRO A 111 -3.15 -12.36 -2.13
N ALA A 112 -2.28 -11.79 -1.29
CA ALA A 112 -2.71 -11.04 -0.12
C ALA A 112 -3.13 -9.62 -0.50
N GLY A 113 -4.22 -9.12 0.07
CA GLY A 113 -4.58 -7.70 -0.07
C GLY A 113 -3.51 -6.79 0.52
N PHE A 114 -3.52 -5.50 0.17
CA PHE A 114 -2.57 -4.54 0.75
C PHE A 114 -2.67 -4.54 2.29
N PRO A 115 -1.53 -4.58 3.01
CA PRO A 115 -1.54 -4.75 4.46
C PRO A 115 -1.75 -3.39 5.15
N THR A 116 -2.98 -2.87 5.08
CA THR A 116 -3.31 -1.51 5.53
C THR A 116 -3.04 -1.24 7.02
N GLN A 117 -2.97 -2.28 7.85
CA GLN A 117 -2.76 -2.17 9.30
C GLN A 117 -1.29 -1.99 9.68
N VAL A 118 -0.37 -2.43 8.82
CA VAL A 118 1.08 -2.37 9.08
C VAL A 118 1.77 -1.30 8.24
N PHE A 119 1.04 -0.74 7.26
CA PHE A 119 1.56 0.24 6.32
C PHE A 119 0.70 1.50 6.27
N PRO A 120 0.59 2.25 7.39
CA PRO A 120 0.07 3.60 7.29
C PRO A 120 1.05 4.47 6.48
N VAL A 121 0.53 5.22 5.51
CA VAL A 121 1.33 6.16 4.72
C VAL A 121 1.05 7.58 5.18
N ALA A 122 2.10 8.33 5.47
CA ALA A 122 2.07 9.77 5.67
C ALA A 122 2.61 10.48 4.43
N LEU A 123 1.92 11.53 3.98
CA LEU A 123 2.42 12.39 2.91
C LEU A 123 2.98 13.68 3.50
N THR A 124 4.25 13.97 3.21
CA THR A 124 4.97 15.15 3.74
C THR A 124 5.41 16.10 2.61
N PRO A 125 5.49 17.42 2.86
CA PRO A 125 5.96 18.38 1.86
C PRO A 125 7.48 18.27 1.65
N ASP A 126 8.23 18.00 2.72
CA ASP A 126 9.69 17.87 2.72
C ASP A 126 10.14 16.50 3.28
N ILE A 127 11.43 16.16 3.12
CA ILE A 127 12.07 15.06 3.86
C ILE A 127 12.10 15.45 5.34
N VAL A 128 11.05 15.11 6.06
CA VAL A 128 11.18 14.87 7.49
C VAL A 128 11.19 13.36 7.63
N VAL A 129 12.37 12.79 7.89
CA VAL A 129 12.49 11.43 8.42
C VAL A 129 11.88 11.47 9.81
N GLN A 130 10.55 11.42 9.88
CA GLN A 130 9.84 11.43 11.14
C GLN A 130 9.98 10.02 11.71
N THR A 131 11.05 9.85 12.48
CA THR A 131 11.22 8.70 13.38
C THR A 131 10.25 8.77 14.55
N ASP A 132 9.61 9.93 14.75
CA ASP A 132 8.69 10.13 15.86
C ASP A 132 7.34 9.43 15.62
N PRO A 133 6.88 8.68 16.63
CA PRO A 133 5.58 8.04 16.56
C PRO A 133 4.44 9.06 16.43
N ILE A 134 3.49 8.81 15.53
CA ILE A 134 2.22 9.54 15.53
C ILE A 134 1.26 8.86 16.51
N ILE A 135 0.75 9.62 17.47
CA ILE A 135 -0.33 9.20 18.37
C ILE A 135 -1.67 9.29 17.63
N GLN A 136 -2.27 8.15 17.34
CA GLN A 136 -3.54 8.02 16.61
C GLN A 136 -4.74 7.94 17.55
N GLY A 137 -4.91 8.91 18.46
CA GLY A 137 -6.08 8.95 19.36
C GLY A 137 -6.41 7.56 19.98
N SER A 138 -7.59 7.01 19.66
CA SER A 138 -8.05 5.70 20.18
C SER A 138 -7.39 4.45 19.58
N LEU A 139 -6.59 4.59 18.52
CA LEU A 139 -5.92 3.50 17.79
C LEU A 139 -4.47 3.26 18.24
N GLY A 140 -3.97 4.05 19.20
CA GLY A 140 -2.63 3.89 19.77
C GLY A 140 -1.55 4.61 18.97
N THR A 141 -0.31 4.16 19.10
CA THR A 141 0.86 4.77 18.49
C THR A 141 1.25 4.02 17.22
N ALA A 142 1.44 4.71 16.09
CA ALA A 142 2.06 4.08 14.92
C ALA A 142 3.14 4.93 14.27
N TYR A 143 4.06 4.24 13.60
CA TYR A 143 5.16 4.82 12.83
C TYR A 143 4.81 4.76 11.35
N PRO A 144 4.16 5.79 10.78
CA PRO A 144 3.81 5.76 9.37
C PRO A 144 5.05 5.79 8.50
N ARG A 145 4.92 5.21 7.31
CA ARG A 145 5.92 5.35 6.24
C ARG A 145 5.68 6.66 5.52
N THR A 146 6.71 7.49 5.40
CA THR A 146 6.61 8.81 4.79
C THR A 146 6.89 8.73 3.29
N VAL A 147 6.06 9.40 2.50
CA VAL A 147 6.28 9.65 1.07
C VAL A 147 6.25 11.15 0.87
N MET A 148 7.16 11.69 0.05
CA MET A 148 7.10 13.11 -0.30
C MET A 148 6.06 13.37 -1.37
N ALA A 149 5.35 14.49 -1.27
CA ALA A 149 4.38 14.92 -2.28
C ALA A 149 5.01 15.01 -3.69
N ASP A 150 6.24 15.50 -3.78
CA ASP A 150 6.93 15.65 -5.05
C ASP A 150 7.31 14.31 -5.69
N ASP A 151 7.64 13.27 -4.90
CA ASP A 151 8.02 11.95 -5.43
C ASP A 151 6.83 11.23 -6.07
N VAL A 152 5.62 11.48 -5.57
CA VAL A 152 4.37 10.89 -6.09
C VAL A 152 3.70 11.72 -7.18
N SER A 153 4.19 12.95 -7.42
CA SER A 153 3.71 13.78 -8.52
C SER A 153 3.85 13.04 -9.86
N PRO A 154 2.85 13.07 -10.76
CA PRO A 154 2.97 12.44 -12.08
C PRO A 154 4.20 12.91 -12.88
N ASN A 155 4.67 14.13 -12.60
CA ASN A 155 5.84 14.74 -13.26
C ASN A 155 7.13 14.55 -12.45
N SER A 156 7.12 13.76 -11.39
CA SER A 156 8.32 13.49 -10.60
C SER A 156 9.33 12.74 -11.45
N THR A 157 10.62 13.08 -11.30
CA THR A 157 11.70 12.35 -11.98
C THR A 157 11.62 10.85 -11.68
N ILE A 158 11.24 10.49 -10.44
CA ILE A 158 11.02 9.11 -9.99
C ILE A 158 9.94 8.44 -10.85
N ASN A 159 8.75 9.02 -10.98
CA ASN A 159 7.68 8.46 -11.80
C ASN A 159 7.99 8.48 -13.30
N ILE A 160 8.68 9.52 -13.81
CA ILE A 160 9.13 9.62 -15.20
C ILE A 160 10.11 8.49 -15.54
N LEU A 161 11.00 8.13 -14.60
CA LEU A 161 11.92 7.01 -14.72
C LEU A 161 11.23 5.64 -14.47
N GLY A 162 9.91 5.62 -14.27
CA GLY A 162 9.13 4.42 -13.98
C GLY A 162 9.23 3.94 -12.53
N LEU A 163 10.02 4.60 -11.70
CA LEU A 163 10.20 4.28 -10.30
C LEU A 163 8.99 4.78 -9.49
N SER A 164 8.46 3.97 -8.58
CA SER A 164 7.36 4.40 -7.71
C SER A 164 7.85 4.68 -6.30
N ALA A 165 7.58 5.87 -5.77
CA ALA A 165 7.89 6.21 -4.38
C ALA A 165 7.26 5.24 -3.37
N PHE A 166 6.08 4.71 -3.70
CA PHE A 166 5.42 3.67 -2.90
C PHE A 166 6.15 2.33 -2.97
N ALA A 167 6.75 1.97 -4.12
CA ALA A 167 7.57 0.76 -4.21
C ALA A 167 8.78 0.86 -3.28
N PHE A 168 9.47 2.02 -3.24
CA PHE A 168 10.56 2.26 -2.30
C PHE A 168 10.14 2.14 -0.83
N GLN A 169 8.99 2.72 -0.45
CA GLN A 169 8.51 2.57 0.93
C GLN A 169 8.10 1.12 1.25
N ILE A 170 7.55 0.39 0.28
CA ILE A 170 7.25 -1.04 0.43
C ILE A 170 8.54 -1.83 0.63
N ALA A 171 9.59 -1.55 -0.15
CA ALA A 171 10.91 -2.15 0.02
C ALA A 171 11.47 -1.88 1.42
N LYS A 172 11.42 -0.62 1.86
CA LYS A 172 11.88 -0.21 3.19
C LYS A 172 11.10 -0.90 4.31
N PHE A 173 9.80 -1.11 4.13
CA PHE A 173 9.01 -1.91 5.07
C PHE A 173 9.43 -3.38 5.08
N MET A 174 9.73 -3.96 3.92
CA MET A 174 10.20 -5.35 3.84
C MET A 174 11.54 -5.56 4.55
N ASP A 175 12.36 -4.52 4.66
CA ASP A 175 13.65 -4.58 5.36
C ASP A 175 13.52 -4.65 6.88
N THR A 176 12.64 -3.84 7.46
CA THR A 176 12.42 -3.75 8.92
C THR A 176 10.93 -3.80 9.28
N PRO A 177 10.24 -4.92 9.03
CA PRO A 177 8.83 -4.99 9.33
C PRO A 177 8.60 -5.29 10.80
N ASP A 178 7.73 -4.49 11.41
CA ASP A 178 7.03 -4.90 12.62
C ASP A 178 5.85 -5.78 12.20
N LEU A 179 6.01 -7.10 12.37
CA LEU A 179 4.99 -8.10 12.02
C LEU A 179 3.99 -8.37 13.15
N HIS A 180 4.09 -7.68 14.28
CA HIS A 180 3.21 -7.90 15.43
C HIS A 180 1.73 -7.69 15.07
N SER A 181 1.46 -6.65 14.27
CA SER A 181 0.13 -6.28 13.80
C SER A 181 -0.26 -6.92 12.45
N ALA A 182 0.61 -7.72 11.84
CA ALA A 182 0.32 -8.37 10.56
C ALA A 182 -0.69 -9.51 10.71
N THR A 183 -1.47 -9.79 9.66
CA THR A 183 -2.29 -11.01 9.62
C THR A 183 -1.41 -12.24 9.32
N ALA A 184 -1.90 -13.45 9.61
CA ALA A 184 -1.16 -14.68 9.31
C ALA A 184 -0.82 -14.82 7.81
N VAL A 185 -1.74 -14.44 6.93
CA VAL A 185 -1.54 -14.48 5.47
C VAL A 185 -0.43 -13.52 5.05
N HIS A 186 -0.41 -12.31 5.60
CA HIS A 186 0.64 -11.33 5.31
C HIS A 186 2.00 -11.75 5.83
N ARG A 187 2.07 -12.36 7.02
CA ARG A 187 3.32 -12.91 7.55
C ARG A 187 3.85 -14.03 6.67
N GLN A 188 2.98 -14.95 6.25
CA GLN A 188 3.39 -16.05 5.38
C GLN A 188 3.92 -15.56 4.04
N GLU A 189 3.23 -14.61 3.39
CA GLU A 189 3.70 -14.02 2.13
C GLU A 189 5.05 -13.29 2.30
N TYR A 190 5.23 -12.59 3.42
CA TYR A 190 6.49 -11.92 3.74
C TYR A 190 7.65 -12.90 3.97
N HIS A 191 7.44 -13.95 4.78
CA HIS A 191 8.48 -14.95 5.03
C HIS A 191 8.90 -15.67 3.74
N ALA A 192 7.94 -16.05 2.90
CA ALA A 192 8.25 -16.66 1.60
C ALA A 192 9.10 -15.73 0.70
N LEU A 193 8.80 -14.43 0.69
CA LEU A 193 9.61 -13.45 -0.03
C LEU A 193 11.04 -13.36 0.54
N LEU A 194 11.19 -13.31 1.86
CA LEU A 194 12.50 -13.25 2.50
C LEU A 194 13.35 -14.48 2.20
N ASP A 195 12.76 -15.68 2.25
CA ASP A 195 13.48 -16.92 2.01
C ASP A 195 14.08 -16.95 0.60
N GLU A 196 13.31 -16.52 -0.40
CA GLU A 196 13.78 -16.43 -1.80
C GLU A 196 14.84 -15.32 -1.99
N LEU A 197 14.66 -14.17 -1.33
CA LEU A 197 15.63 -13.08 -1.38
C LEU A 197 16.96 -13.45 -0.69
N ASP A 198 16.92 -14.10 0.47
CA ASP A 198 18.12 -14.54 1.19
C ASP A 198 18.87 -15.60 0.38
N LYS A 199 18.15 -16.54 -0.24
CA LYS A 199 18.74 -17.52 -1.15
C LYS A 199 19.43 -16.83 -2.32
N ALA A 200 18.75 -15.93 -3.02
CA ALA A 200 19.32 -15.21 -4.16
C ALA A 200 20.49 -14.31 -3.75
N TYR A 201 20.40 -13.64 -2.60
CA TYR A 201 21.48 -12.81 -2.08
C TYR A 201 22.74 -13.63 -1.81
N ARG A 202 22.60 -14.82 -1.20
CA ARG A 202 23.72 -15.72 -0.97
C ARG A 202 24.37 -16.16 -2.27
N GLU A 203 23.58 -16.62 -3.23
CA GLU A 203 24.06 -17.18 -4.50
C GLU A 203 24.68 -16.13 -5.42
N PHE A 204 24.08 -14.94 -5.54
CA PHE A 204 24.48 -13.95 -6.55
C PHE A 204 25.32 -12.79 -5.99
N VAL A 205 25.38 -12.64 -4.66
CA VAL A 205 26.17 -11.58 -4.02
C VAL A 205 27.26 -12.16 -3.13
N LEU A 206 26.90 -12.99 -2.14
CA LEU A 206 27.88 -13.46 -1.16
C LEU A 206 28.84 -14.52 -1.69
N GLU A 207 28.36 -15.53 -2.41
CA GLU A 207 29.20 -16.61 -2.94
C GLU A 207 30.23 -16.08 -3.97
N PRO A 208 29.86 -15.21 -4.93
CA PRO A 208 30.82 -14.59 -5.83
C PRO A 208 31.83 -13.71 -5.09
N ALA A 209 31.39 -12.97 -4.07
CA ALA A 209 32.27 -12.13 -3.26
C ALA A 209 33.29 -12.95 -2.47
N GLN A 210 32.84 -14.06 -1.86
CA GLN A 210 33.72 -15.00 -1.15
C GLN A 210 34.68 -15.69 -2.12
N GLN A 211 34.25 -15.97 -3.35
CA GLN A 211 35.13 -16.53 -4.37
C GLN A 211 36.23 -15.54 -4.76
N ILE A 212 35.86 -14.28 -5.01
CA ILE A 212 36.82 -13.21 -5.29
C ILE A 212 37.81 -13.07 -4.13
N GLU A 213 37.32 -13.03 -2.89
CA GLU A 213 38.18 -12.94 -1.70
C GLU A 213 39.16 -14.13 -1.59
N ARG A 214 38.73 -15.35 -1.93
CA ARG A 214 39.62 -16.52 -1.96
C ARG A 214 40.66 -16.45 -3.07
N GLU A 215 40.32 -15.87 -4.21
CA GLU A 215 41.19 -15.76 -5.39
C GLU A 215 42.18 -14.60 -5.30
N THR A 216 41.78 -13.46 -4.73
CA THR A 216 42.56 -12.21 -4.71
C THR A 216 43.08 -11.85 -3.33
N GLY A 217 42.49 -12.40 -2.26
CA GLY A 217 42.76 -11.98 -0.87
C GLY A 217 42.13 -10.63 -0.50
N GLU A 218 41.37 -10.01 -1.40
CA GLU A 218 40.68 -8.73 -1.17
C GLU A 218 39.20 -8.98 -0.88
N THR A 219 38.67 -8.37 0.17
CA THR A 219 37.24 -8.43 0.48
C THR A 219 36.48 -7.44 -0.40
N PRO A 220 35.68 -7.90 -1.40
CA PRO A 220 34.98 -6.98 -2.29
C PRO A 220 33.81 -6.30 -1.57
N GLU A 221 33.55 -5.05 -1.94
CA GLU A 221 32.38 -4.32 -1.43
C GLU A 221 31.10 -4.92 -2.03
N VAL A 222 30.25 -5.47 -1.17
CA VAL A 222 28.96 -6.06 -1.55
C VAL A 222 27.80 -5.24 -1.05
N LEU A 223 26.69 -5.25 -1.80
CA LEU A 223 25.44 -4.69 -1.33
C LEU A 223 24.99 -5.41 -0.06
N SER A 224 24.33 -4.69 0.85
CA SER A 224 23.55 -5.32 1.92
C SER A 224 22.35 -6.06 1.33
N PRO A 225 21.71 -6.99 2.06
CA PRO A 225 20.46 -7.63 1.61
C PRO A 225 19.39 -6.60 1.19
N PHE A 226 19.30 -5.48 1.90
CA PHE A 226 18.43 -4.36 1.56
C PHE A 226 18.84 -3.67 0.26
N GLY A 227 20.13 -3.37 0.10
CA GLY A 227 20.67 -2.78 -1.13
C GLY A 227 20.42 -3.65 -2.35
N PHE A 228 20.55 -4.97 -2.18
CA PHE A 228 20.21 -5.95 -3.21
C PHE A 228 18.72 -5.92 -3.55
N LEU A 229 17.82 -5.97 -2.56
CA LEU A 229 16.38 -5.87 -2.80
C LEU A 229 16.00 -4.59 -3.56
N LEU A 230 16.57 -3.44 -3.17
CA LEU A 230 16.33 -2.17 -3.84
C LEU A 230 16.80 -2.19 -5.30
N ASP A 231 17.99 -2.69 -5.57
CA ASP A 231 18.52 -2.83 -6.93
C ASP A 231 17.61 -3.71 -7.81
N GLN A 232 17.15 -4.85 -7.29
CA GLN A 232 16.25 -5.74 -8.04
C GLN A 232 14.89 -5.09 -8.30
N GLN A 233 14.35 -4.31 -7.35
CA GLN A 233 13.11 -3.56 -7.57
C GLN A 233 13.29 -2.39 -8.55
N GLN A 234 14.42 -1.68 -8.50
CA GLN A 234 14.75 -0.65 -9.48
C GLN A 234 14.77 -1.22 -10.90
N LYS A 235 15.43 -2.37 -11.08
CA LYS A 235 15.40 -3.11 -12.36
C LYS A 235 13.99 -3.53 -12.77
N PHE A 236 13.15 -3.91 -11.80
CA PHE A 236 11.76 -4.29 -12.08
C PHE A 236 10.94 -3.11 -12.59
N PHE A 237 11.14 -1.91 -12.06
CA PHE A 237 10.38 -0.72 -12.45
C PHE A 237 11.04 0.09 -13.59
N GLY A 238 12.31 -0.17 -13.89
CA GLY A 238 13.05 0.47 -14.98
C GLY A 238 12.67 -0.02 -16.39
N SER A 239 13.59 0.05 -17.32
CA SER A 239 13.43 -0.44 -18.69
C SER A 239 13.14 -1.95 -18.75
N PHE A 240 12.55 -2.44 -19.84
CA PHE A 240 12.32 -3.88 -20.00
C PHE A 240 13.64 -4.67 -20.08
N SER A 241 14.71 -4.05 -20.59
CA SER A 241 16.07 -4.60 -20.58
C SER A 241 16.59 -4.79 -19.16
N GLU A 242 16.41 -3.80 -18.28
CA GLU A 242 16.81 -3.93 -16.87
C GLU A 242 16.01 -5.04 -16.17
N TYR A 243 14.70 -5.12 -16.42
CA TYR A 243 13.86 -6.21 -15.90
C TYR A 243 14.38 -7.60 -16.32
N GLN A 244 14.92 -7.73 -17.53
CA GLN A 244 15.53 -8.98 -18.00
C GLN A 244 16.87 -9.32 -17.32
N THR A 245 17.48 -8.40 -16.58
CA THR A 245 18.71 -8.65 -15.80
C THR A 245 18.45 -9.06 -14.35
N ILE A 246 17.20 -9.03 -13.88
CA ILE A 246 16.84 -9.46 -12.52
C ILE A 246 17.10 -10.96 -12.38
N VAL A 247 17.67 -11.38 -11.24
CA VAL A 247 17.85 -12.79 -10.90
C VAL A 247 16.52 -13.56 -11.09
N PRO A 248 16.47 -14.69 -11.83
CA PRO A 248 15.20 -15.36 -12.19
C PRO A 248 14.27 -15.69 -11.01
N GLU A 249 14.85 -16.13 -9.90
CA GLU A 249 14.15 -16.46 -8.66
C GLU A 249 13.51 -15.20 -8.07
N VAL A 250 14.31 -14.14 -7.91
CA VAL A 250 13.83 -12.83 -7.42
C VAL A 250 12.77 -12.26 -8.37
N ARG A 251 12.98 -12.37 -9.68
CA ARG A 251 12.01 -11.93 -10.69
C ARG A 251 10.69 -12.65 -10.54
N THR A 252 10.69 -13.96 -10.28
CA THR A 252 9.46 -14.74 -10.08
C THR A 252 8.66 -14.22 -8.89
N VAL A 253 9.35 -13.86 -7.80
CA VAL A 253 8.69 -13.29 -6.63
C VAL A 253 8.19 -11.87 -6.91
N LEU A 254 8.98 -11.03 -7.56
CA LEU A 254 8.57 -9.68 -7.96
C LEU A 254 7.40 -9.72 -8.96
N ASP A 255 7.39 -10.67 -9.90
CA ASP A 255 6.28 -10.91 -10.83
C ASP A 255 5.02 -11.38 -10.09
N THR A 256 5.16 -12.14 -9.01
CA THR A 256 4.04 -12.53 -8.15
C THR A 256 3.47 -11.33 -7.40
N PHE A 257 4.34 -10.42 -6.97
CA PHE A 257 3.96 -9.27 -6.16
C PHE A 257 3.39 -8.12 -7.01
N PHE A 258 4.07 -7.76 -8.09
CA PHE A 258 3.78 -6.60 -8.93
C PHE A 258 3.15 -6.96 -10.28
N GLY A 259 3.11 -8.24 -10.63
CA GLY A 259 2.63 -8.74 -11.92
C GLY A 259 3.77 -8.89 -12.94
N LYS A 260 3.71 -9.94 -13.75
CA LYS A 260 4.71 -10.19 -14.79
C LYS A 260 4.72 -9.06 -15.83
N ARG A 261 5.91 -8.54 -16.16
CA ARG A 261 6.08 -7.58 -17.26
C ARG A 261 6.13 -8.29 -18.60
N ILE A 262 5.43 -7.73 -19.59
CA ILE A 262 5.38 -8.25 -20.96
C ILE A 262 5.75 -7.09 -21.89
N GLN A 263 6.68 -7.33 -22.81
CA GLN A 263 6.98 -6.38 -23.87
C GLN A 263 5.86 -6.42 -24.91
N LEU A 264 5.19 -5.29 -25.10
CA LEU A 264 4.24 -5.13 -26.19
C LEU A 264 5.04 -4.78 -27.45
N HIS A 265 4.89 -5.59 -28.49
CA HIS A 265 5.54 -5.43 -29.79
C HIS A 265 5.05 -4.18 -30.53
#